data_AF-A0A6J6HIQ3-F1
#
_entry.id   AF-A0A6J6HIQ3-F1
#
_cell.length_a   1.000
_cell.length_b   1.000
_cell.length_c   1.000
_cell.angle_alpha   90.00
_cell.angle_beta   90.00
_cell.angle_gamma   90.00
#
_symmetry.space_group_name_H-M   'P 1'
#
loop_
_entity.id
_entity.type
_entity.pdbx_description
1 polymer ?
#
loop_
_entity_poly.entity_id
_entity_poly.type
_entity_poly.pdbx_seq_one_letter_code
_entity_poly.pdbx_strand_id
1 'polypeptide(L)'
;MSACFRNADYSLNDAPSASRLVAQVSSHCTDLSAPDLGDGTLCIDNGFRVSSDNFSFANWGRSVRADANVTVQTLIDLFGHSAVCLDGPQDKCTLRPTTTQKLEEWNNALAGGRCEGLAALSTRFFLKLDYPQSFNAQATKVADLRQNNSSLESAIVYWWATQFLTEVSDRAATSRSNSPLQIVDNLVQGLANGVGYTLGLYYQSSGHSVTPFAVTHRNNTFVIHVYDNNFPGIRKEIIVDGSTNTWTYPAARAQLDGRQTEWSGNTGTLELTPMSSRKGPFTCPFCSTLPAKADTVITIASRDSSAPGFALVTTRDGKRIEVTPSGITNTISGATYELSKGSKAGLLTIRMPSDTSDFDIDIRRASAVLPAADVVVTVQRPTMPSIQITGDLAHSVVGAAATSTPLLKVRSEYTSVTAPKNNSLRVSIAAGTQLSRSELTNSRTLLVKKIAQDSIEIALKGARGEDIATTSLGAASTTAVTEATFYLDETNTIVSTTAQVDAVPVERQQRNNSTPQVFVPITTTTVVTSIEISAPD
;
A
#
# COMPACT_ATOMS: atom_id res chain seq x y z
N MET A 1 2.91 -17.70 40.34
CA MET A 1 1.61 -18.01 40.96
C MET A 1 0.54 -17.77 39.91
N SER A 2 -0.23 -18.82 39.65
CA SER A 2 -1.24 -18.92 38.61
C SER A 2 -2.51 -18.16 39.01
N ALA A 3 -3.10 -17.40 38.09
CA ALA A 3 -4.49 -16.96 38.18
C ALA A 3 -5.18 -17.33 36.85
N CYS A 4 -6.09 -18.28 36.95
CA CYS A 4 -6.84 -18.88 35.86
C CYS A 4 -7.86 -17.89 35.28
N PHE A 5 -7.78 -17.63 33.98
CA PHE A 5 -8.95 -17.17 33.22
C PHE A 5 -9.82 -18.38 32.89
N ARG A 6 -11.08 -18.34 33.33
CA ARG A 6 -12.08 -19.33 32.92
C ARG A 6 -12.38 -19.11 31.44
N ASN A 7 -12.17 -20.16 30.64
CA ASN A 7 -12.68 -20.25 29.28
C ASN A 7 -14.22 -20.19 29.35
N ALA A 8 -14.80 -19.12 28.81
CA ALA A 8 -16.17 -19.15 28.33
C ALA A 8 -16.13 -19.74 26.92
N ASP A 9 -16.82 -20.86 26.73
CA ASP A 9 -17.05 -21.46 25.42
C ASP A 9 -17.72 -20.45 24.49
N TYR A 10 -16.95 -19.87 23.56
CA TYR A 10 -17.51 -19.17 22.42
C TYR A 10 -18.05 -20.22 21.43
N SER A 11 -19.35 -20.50 21.56
CA SER A 11 -20.13 -21.12 20.50
C SER A 11 -19.99 -20.31 19.21
N LEU A 12 -19.53 -20.94 18.13
CA LEU A 12 -19.40 -20.37 16.78
C LEU A 12 -20.75 -20.20 16.04
N ASN A 13 -21.87 -20.07 16.76
CA ASN A 13 -23.21 -19.91 16.19
C ASN A 13 -23.92 -18.72 16.86
N ASP A 14 -23.74 -17.54 16.29
CA ASP A 14 -24.76 -16.48 16.14
C ASP A 14 -24.09 -15.19 15.68
N ALA A 15 -23.84 -15.05 14.37
CA ALA A 15 -23.73 -13.72 13.80
C ALA A 15 -25.07 -13.00 14.06
N PRO A 16 -25.09 -11.78 14.65
CA PRO A 16 -26.34 -11.10 14.91
C PRO A 16 -27.12 -10.94 13.60
N SER A 17 -28.40 -11.32 13.61
CA SER A 17 -29.26 -11.16 12.43
C SER A 17 -29.21 -9.71 11.94
N ALA A 18 -29.31 -9.47 10.64
CA ALA A 18 -29.25 -8.12 10.05
C ALA A 18 -30.19 -7.13 10.77
N SER A 19 -31.38 -7.58 11.19
CA SER A 19 -32.32 -6.81 12.00
C SER A 19 -31.79 -6.36 13.38
N ARG A 20 -31.01 -7.20 14.07
CA ARG A 20 -30.36 -6.84 15.34
C ARG A 20 -29.25 -5.82 15.11
N LEU A 21 -28.46 -6.00 14.05
CA LEU A 21 -27.41 -5.04 13.70
C LEU A 21 -28.00 -3.67 13.35
N VAL A 22 -29.07 -3.62 12.55
CA VAL A 22 -29.76 -2.35 12.26
C VAL A 22 -30.23 -1.69 13.55
N ALA A 23 -30.94 -2.43 14.43
CA ALA A 23 -31.40 -1.88 15.70
C ALA A 23 -30.24 -1.38 16.59
N GLN A 24 -29.11 -2.10 16.60
CA GLN A 24 -27.90 -1.69 17.32
C GLN A 24 -27.35 -0.38 16.76
N VAL A 25 -27.10 -0.27 15.45
CA VAL A 25 -26.55 0.96 14.86
C VAL A 25 -27.53 2.12 15.01
N SER A 26 -28.84 1.88 14.80
CA SER A 26 -29.88 2.89 15.01
C SER A 26 -29.96 3.37 16.46
N SER A 27 -29.58 2.55 17.45
CA SER A 27 -29.55 2.97 18.85
C SER A 27 -28.50 4.05 19.16
N HIS A 28 -27.52 4.24 18.27
CA HIS A 28 -26.57 5.35 18.35
C HIS A 28 -27.11 6.64 17.73
N CYS A 29 -28.23 6.57 16.98
CA CYS A 29 -28.83 7.71 16.32
C CYS A 29 -29.80 8.43 17.25
N THR A 30 -29.82 9.76 17.12
CA THR A 30 -30.70 10.66 17.87
C THR A 30 -31.90 11.06 17.01
N ASP A 31 -32.83 11.84 17.56
CA ASP A 31 -33.89 12.49 16.79
C ASP A 31 -33.46 13.86 16.22
N LEU A 32 -32.18 14.24 16.40
CA LEU A 32 -31.66 15.51 15.91
C LEU A 32 -31.49 15.47 14.40
N SER A 33 -32.04 16.47 13.70
CA SER A 33 -31.73 16.69 12.30
C SER A 33 -30.30 17.22 12.13
N ALA A 34 -29.67 16.85 11.02
CA ALA A 34 -28.34 17.33 10.67
C ALA A 34 -28.40 18.05 9.31
N PRO A 35 -29.02 19.25 9.22
CA PRO A 35 -29.27 19.92 7.93
C PRO A 35 -27.99 20.15 7.13
N ASP A 36 -26.87 20.41 7.80
CA ASP A 36 -25.55 20.58 7.18
C ASP A 36 -24.99 19.27 6.58
N LEU A 37 -25.53 18.12 6.95
CA LEU A 37 -25.24 16.77 6.45
C LEU A 37 -26.36 16.22 5.55
N GLY A 38 -27.35 17.04 5.20
CA GLY A 38 -28.52 16.64 4.41
C GLY A 38 -29.61 15.98 5.26
N ASP A 39 -30.54 15.28 4.59
CA ASP A 39 -31.71 14.69 5.25
C ASP A 39 -31.34 13.61 6.27
N GLY A 40 -32.28 13.27 7.16
CA GLY A 40 -32.14 12.20 8.15
C GLY A 40 -31.73 12.67 9.55
N THR A 41 -31.50 11.69 10.42
CA THR A 41 -31.15 11.94 11.82
C THR A 41 -29.67 11.69 12.09
N LEU A 42 -29.11 12.40 13.07
CA LEU A 42 -27.71 12.34 13.41
C LEU A 42 -27.38 11.11 14.26
N CYS A 43 -26.37 10.34 13.85
CA CYS A 43 -25.76 9.29 14.67
C CYS A 43 -24.43 9.73 15.28
N ILE A 44 -23.56 10.34 14.47
CA ILE A 44 -22.33 10.97 14.96
C ILE A 44 -21.87 12.05 13.98
N ASP A 45 -21.28 13.12 14.51
CA ASP A 45 -20.45 14.08 13.77
C ASP A 45 -19.26 14.42 14.67
N ASN A 46 -18.05 14.14 14.21
CA ASN A 46 -16.85 14.40 15.01
C ASN A 46 -16.44 15.88 14.99
N GLY A 47 -17.02 16.70 14.09
CA GLY A 47 -16.69 18.11 13.93
C GLY A 47 -15.79 18.43 12.73
N PHE A 48 -15.33 17.45 11.95
CA PHE A 48 -14.56 17.69 10.72
C PHE A 48 -15.41 18.47 9.72
N ARG A 49 -14.82 19.47 9.08
CA ARG A 49 -15.49 20.29 8.07
C ARG A 49 -14.71 20.26 6.76
N VAL A 50 -15.36 19.78 5.70
CA VAL A 50 -14.78 19.71 4.35
C VAL A 50 -14.35 21.09 3.81
N SER A 51 -14.88 22.19 4.33
CA SER A 51 -14.46 23.55 3.94
C SER A 51 -13.14 24.01 4.58
N SER A 52 -12.66 23.34 5.64
CA SER A 52 -11.44 23.73 6.37
C SER A 52 -10.41 22.62 6.54
N ASP A 53 -10.86 21.40 6.81
CA ASP A 53 -10.01 20.31 7.32
C ASP A 53 -9.52 19.37 6.20
N ASN A 54 -9.93 19.63 4.96
CA ASN A 54 -9.44 18.90 3.80
C ASN A 54 -8.28 19.61 3.11
N PHE A 55 -7.59 18.88 2.23
CA PHE A 55 -6.69 19.51 1.27
C PHE A 55 -7.49 20.21 0.18
N SER A 56 -6.98 21.36 -0.27
CA SER A 56 -7.57 22.14 -1.37
C SER A 56 -7.23 21.61 -2.77
N PHE A 57 -6.55 20.47 -2.85
CA PHE A 57 -6.02 19.91 -4.07
C PHE A 57 -6.31 18.42 -4.17
N ALA A 58 -6.45 17.93 -5.40
CA ALA A 58 -6.85 16.55 -5.65
C ALA A 58 -5.67 15.60 -5.49
N ASN A 59 -5.99 14.36 -5.14
CA ASN A 59 -5.11 13.21 -5.22
C ASN A 59 -4.44 13.09 -6.60
N TRP A 60 -3.17 12.69 -6.62
CA TRP A 60 -2.34 12.58 -7.82
C TRP A 60 -1.42 11.36 -7.78
N GLY A 61 -1.10 10.87 -8.97
CA GLY A 61 -0.18 9.75 -9.19
C GLY A 61 1.29 10.14 -9.04
N ARG A 62 2.20 9.21 -9.33
CA ARG A 62 3.65 9.39 -9.26
C ARG A 62 4.11 10.72 -9.90
N SER A 63 5.01 11.42 -9.20
CA SER A 63 5.62 12.67 -9.66
C SER A 63 6.81 12.40 -10.57
N VAL A 64 7.06 13.30 -11.52
CA VAL A 64 8.31 13.32 -12.30
C VAL A 64 9.51 13.78 -11.47
N ARG A 65 9.27 14.53 -10.38
CA ARG A 65 10.32 14.91 -9.43
C ARG A 65 10.57 13.76 -8.46
N ALA A 66 11.81 13.29 -8.37
CA ALA A 66 12.15 12.12 -7.56
C ALA A 66 11.93 12.34 -6.05
N ASP A 67 12.23 13.54 -5.56
CA ASP A 67 12.07 13.99 -4.18
C ASP A 67 10.61 14.16 -3.73
N ALA A 68 9.66 14.17 -4.67
CA ALA A 68 8.22 14.20 -4.41
C ALA A 68 7.58 12.80 -4.32
N ASN A 69 8.39 11.73 -4.41
CA ASN A 69 7.94 10.34 -4.31
C ASN A 69 8.58 9.65 -3.08
N VAL A 70 8.60 8.31 -3.05
CA VAL A 70 9.27 7.58 -1.97
C VAL A 70 10.78 7.73 -2.12
N THR A 71 11.42 8.25 -1.08
CA THR A 71 12.87 8.41 -1.01
C THR A 71 13.48 7.43 -0.01
N VAL A 72 14.81 7.35 -0.01
CA VAL A 72 15.56 6.63 1.02
C VAL A 72 15.21 7.16 2.41
N GLN A 73 15.04 8.48 2.54
CA GLN A 73 14.64 9.10 3.80
C GLN A 73 13.27 8.60 4.26
N THR A 74 12.30 8.47 3.35
CA THR A 74 10.98 7.89 3.69
C THR A 74 11.12 6.50 4.31
N LEU A 75 11.98 5.64 3.76
CA LEU A 75 12.21 4.30 4.30
C LEU A 75 12.94 4.34 5.64
N ILE A 76 13.92 5.23 5.81
CA ILE A 76 14.61 5.43 7.10
C ILE A 76 13.62 5.91 8.16
N ASP A 77 12.73 6.84 7.84
CA ASP A 77 11.71 7.34 8.76
C ASP A 77 10.75 6.23 9.21
N LEU A 78 10.42 5.30 8.31
CA LEU A 78 9.55 4.15 8.61
C LEU A 78 10.26 3.05 9.42
N PHE A 79 11.47 2.66 9.02
CA PHE A 79 12.09 1.41 9.46
C PHE A 79 13.40 1.60 10.25
N GLY A 80 13.95 2.80 10.24
CA GLY A 80 15.26 3.12 10.80
C GLY A 80 16.42 2.89 9.84
N HIS A 81 17.54 3.56 10.10
CA HIS A 81 18.74 3.55 9.26
C HIS A 81 19.30 2.13 9.07
N SER A 82 19.48 1.36 10.14
CA SER A 82 20.10 0.03 10.10
C SER A 82 19.29 -1.01 9.31
N ALA A 83 17.98 -0.82 9.21
CA ALA A 83 17.10 -1.68 8.42
C ALA A 83 17.26 -1.40 6.91
N VAL A 84 17.44 -0.14 6.54
CA VAL A 84 17.42 0.34 5.15
C VAL A 84 18.81 0.34 4.51
N CYS A 85 19.81 0.71 5.30
CA CYS A 85 21.19 0.94 4.90
C CYS A 85 22.11 -0.19 5.42
N LEU A 86 23.28 -0.35 4.80
CA LEU A 86 24.39 -1.04 5.46
C LEU A 86 24.87 -0.26 6.68
N ASP A 87 25.47 -0.98 7.62
CA ASP A 87 26.06 -0.39 8.82
C ASP A 87 27.09 0.67 8.43
N GLY A 88 26.93 1.88 9.01
CA GLY A 88 27.74 3.03 8.65
C GLY A 88 27.31 4.31 9.36
N PRO A 89 27.88 5.46 8.97
CA PRO A 89 27.51 6.77 9.50
C PRO A 89 26.00 7.05 9.37
N GLN A 90 25.39 7.66 10.38
CA GLN A 90 23.94 7.90 10.42
C GLN A 90 23.45 8.98 9.46
N ASP A 91 24.36 9.78 8.89
CA ASP A 91 24.12 10.84 7.90
C ASP A 91 24.35 10.37 6.45
N LYS A 92 24.68 9.09 6.25
CA LYS A 92 24.90 8.48 4.94
C LYS A 92 24.23 7.13 4.85
N CYS A 93 23.71 6.77 3.67
CA CYS A 93 23.07 5.49 3.43
C CYS A 93 23.63 4.82 2.18
N THR A 94 24.35 3.71 2.37
CA THR A 94 24.55 2.73 1.30
C THR A 94 23.37 1.77 1.34
N LEU A 95 22.47 1.86 0.36
CA LEU A 95 21.23 1.08 0.35
C LEU A 95 21.52 -0.41 0.25
N ARG A 96 20.79 -1.22 1.03
CA ARG A 96 20.77 -2.68 0.80
C ARG A 96 20.15 -3.01 -0.56
N PRO A 97 20.56 -4.09 -1.24
CA PRO A 97 19.98 -4.48 -2.53
C PRO A 97 18.45 -4.60 -2.55
N THR A 98 17.85 -5.19 -1.50
CA THR A 98 16.38 -5.31 -1.39
C THR A 98 15.69 -3.96 -1.14
N THR A 99 16.37 -3.02 -0.47
CA THR A 99 15.89 -1.63 -0.32
C THR A 99 15.77 -0.95 -1.68
N THR A 100 16.78 -1.11 -2.56
CA THR A 100 16.75 -0.56 -3.92
C THR A 100 15.56 -1.10 -4.72
N GLN A 101 15.32 -2.41 -4.68
CA GLN A 101 14.16 -3.03 -5.32
C GLN A 101 12.83 -2.50 -4.76
N LYS A 102 12.76 -2.31 -3.43
CA LYS A 102 11.54 -1.80 -2.78
C LYS A 102 11.24 -0.34 -3.15
N LEU A 103 12.27 0.51 -3.25
CA LEU A 103 12.11 1.89 -3.74
C LEU A 103 11.55 1.92 -5.15
N GLU A 104 12.04 1.06 -6.04
CA GLU A 104 11.53 0.97 -7.41
C GLU A 104 10.06 0.51 -7.40
N GLU A 105 9.72 -0.55 -6.67
CA GLU A 105 8.34 -1.06 -6.54
C GLU A 105 7.36 0.01 -6.02
N TRP A 106 7.66 0.64 -4.88
CA TRP A 106 6.75 1.61 -4.26
C TRP A 106 6.60 2.89 -5.07
N ASN A 107 7.68 3.34 -5.72
CA ASN A 107 7.59 4.50 -6.61
C ASN A 107 6.70 4.21 -7.83
N ASN A 108 6.67 2.98 -8.34
CA ASN A 108 5.72 2.59 -9.38
C ASN A 108 4.29 2.53 -8.83
N ALA A 109 4.08 1.95 -7.64
CA ALA A 109 2.77 1.88 -7.00
C ALA A 109 2.11 3.26 -6.78
N LEU A 110 2.90 4.33 -6.60
CA LEU A 110 2.39 5.71 -6.52
C LEU A 110 1.63 6.15 -7.78
N ALA A 111 1.78 5.49 -8.93
CA ALA A 111 0.96 5.75 -10.13
C ALA A 111 -0.55 5.57 -9.86
N GLY A 112 -0.90 4.70 -8.91
CA GLY A 112 -2.28 4.51 -8.44
C GLY A 112 -2.83 5.69 -7.62
N GLY A 113 -1.98 6.59 -7.14
CA GLY A 113 -2.34 7.77 -6.36
C GLY A 113 -1.89 7.71 -4.90
N ARG A 114 -2.08 8.83 -4.19
CA ARG A 114 -1.72 9.09 -2.78
C ARG A 114 -2.93 9.14 -1.84
N CYS A 115 -4.06 8.55 -2.23
CA CYS A 115 -5.32 8.67 -1.49
C CYS A 115 -5.18 8.30 -0.01
N GLU A 116 -4.47 7.22 0.33
CA GLU A 116 -4.23 6.86 1.72
C GLU A 116 -3.46 7.93 2.48
N GLY A 117 -2.39 8.49 1.88
CA GLY A 117 -1.58 9.50 2.53
C GLY A 117 -2.37 10.78 2.82
N LEU A 118 -3.24 11.17 1.89
CA LEU A 118 -4.12 12.33 2.05
C LEU A 118 -5.21 12.07 3.10
N ALA A 119 -5.82 10.88 3.07
CA ALA A 119 -6.83 10.50 4.05
C ALA A 119 -6.22 10.47 5.46
N ALA A 120 -5.10 9.74 5.64
CA ALA A 120 -4.42 9.65 6.92
C ALA A 120 -3.94 11.00 7.43
N LEU A 121 -3.29 11.82 6.60
CA LEU A 121 -2.77 13.11 7.04
C LEU A 121 -3.89 14.12 7.36
N SER A 122 -5.01 14.13 6.62
CA SER A 122 -6.16 14.97 6.96
C SER A 122 -6.80 14.57 8.29
N THR A 123 -6.95 13.27 8.56
CA THR A 123 -7.39 12.75 9.87
C THR A 123 -6.43 13.20 10.97
N ARG A 124 -5.11 13.15 10.72
CA ARG A 124 -4.10 13.56 11.70
C ARG A 124 -4.13 15.06 12.00
N PHE A 125 -4.32 15.92 11.00
CA PHE A 125 -4.53 17.36 11.23
C PHE A 125 -5.77 17.61 12.09
N PHE A 126 -6.87 16.93 11.76
CA PHE A 126 -8.12 17.06 12.51
C PHE A 126 -7.95 16.65 13.98
N LEU A 127 -7.24 15.56 14.23
CA LEU A 127 -6.90 15.09 15.58
C LEU A 127 -5.79 15.89 16.27
N LYS A 128 -5.25 16.94 15.64
CA LYS A 128 -4.13 17.74 16.15
C LYS A 128 -2.88 16.88 16.46
N LEU A 129 -2.69 15.83 15.68
CA LEU A 129 -1.46 15.02 15.66
C LEU A 129 -0.40 15.65 14.76
N ASP A 130 -0.84 16.45 13.79
CA ASP A 130 -0.02 17.31 12.93
C ASP A 130 -0.66 18.71 12.83
N TYR A 131 0.12 19.68 12.35
CA TYR A 131 -0.32 21.07 12.24
C TYR A 131 -0.04 21.64 10.84
N PRO A 132 -1.02 22.28 10.16
CA PRO A 132 -0.79 22.91 8.85
C PRO A 132 0.39 23.89 8.86
N GLN A 133 0.62 24.56 9.99
CA GLN A 133 1.71 25.51 10.21
C GLN A 133 3.10 24.90 10.03
N SER A 134 3.25 23.58 10.22
CA SER A 134 4.50 22.85 9.96
C SER A 134 4.87 22.83 8.48
N PHE A 135 3.91 23.05 7.59
CA PHE A 135 4.10 23.04 6.14
C PHE A 135 3.98 24.43 5.51
N ASN A 136 3.17 25.30 6.12
CA ASN A 136 3.05 26.71 5.75
C ASN A 136 2.74 27.52 7.01
N ALA A 137 3.66 28.35 7.48
CA ALA A 137 3.52 29.13 8.71
C ALA A 137 2.28 30.06 8.73
N GLN A 138 1.75 30.44 7.57
CA GLN A 138 0.55 31.27 7.44
C GLN A 138 -0.75 30.45 7.32
N ALA A 139 -0.66 29.12 7.26
CA ALA A 139 -1.83 28.26 7.21
C ALA A 139 -2.58 28.30 8.54
N THR A 140 -3.87 28.62 8.47
CA THR A 140 -4.80 28.58 9.59
C THR A 140 -5.65 27.31 9.59
N LYS A 141 -5.77 26.67 8.42
CA LYS A 141 -6.54 25.45 8.18
C LYS A 141 -5.85 24.57 7.14
N VAL A 142 -6.24 23.29 7.05
CA VAL A 142 -5.67 22.33 6.07
C VAL A 142 -5.90 22.80 4.64
N ALA A 143 -7.05 23.44 4.38
CA ALA A 143 -7.39 23.97 3.06
C ALA A 143 -6.42 25.08 2.56
N ASP A 144 -5.63 25.70 3.45
CA ASP A 144 -4.63 26.71 3.06
C ASP A 144 -3.35 26.07 2.48
N LEU A 145 -3.17 24.76 2.67
CA LEU A 145 -2.05 24.00 2.15
C LEU A 145 -2.16 23.82 0.63
N ARG A 146 -1.01 23.83 -0.05
CA ARG A 146 -0.90 23.72 -1.51
C ARG A 146 0.03 22.58 -1.89
N GLN A 147 -0.22 21.96 -3.06
CA GLN A 147 0.74 21.06 -3.69
C GLN A 147 2.04 21.80 -4.02
N ASN A 148 3.08 21.04 -4.37
CA ASN A 148 4.44 21.54 -4.65
C ASN A 148 5.16 22.09 -3.42
N ASN A 149 4.73 21.73 -2.22
CA ASN A 149 5.50 21.90 -1.00
C ASN A 149 6.19 20.56 -0.68
N SER A 150 7.52 20.52 -0.79
CA SER A 150 8.30 19.28 -0.69
C SER A 150 8.13 18.56 0.65
N SER A 151 8.08 19.31 1.76
CA SER A 151 7.87 18.73 3.10
C SER A 151 6.47 18.13 3.23
N LEU A 152 5.45 18.80 2.70
CA LEU A 152 4.08 18.28 2.69
C LEU A 152 3.95 17.05 1.80
N GLU A 153 4.53 17.08 0.60
CA GLU A 153 4.53 15.94 -0.32
C GLU A 153 5.23 14.73 0.30
N SER A 154 6.35 14.95 0.99
CA SER A 154 7.09 13.91 1.73
C SER A 154 6.24 13.32 2.87
N ALA A 155 5.54 14.17 3.64
CA ALA A 155 4.64 13.71 4.70
C ALA A 155 3.48 12.89 4.13
N ILE A 156 2.88 13.32 3.02
CA ILE A 156 1.80 12.57 2.34
C ILE A 156 2.33 11.23 1.85
N VAL A 157 3.53 11.17 1.27
CA VAL A 157 4.15 9.92 0.82
C VAL A 157 4.46 8.98 1.99
N TYR A 158 4.96 9.51 3.11
CA TYR A 158 5.16 8.73 4.33
C TYR A 158 3.85 8.05 4.76
N TRP A 159 2.78 8.83 4.92
CA TRP A 159 1.49 8.29 5.35
C TRP A 159 0.87 7.38 4.28
N TRP A 160 1.10 7.62 3.00
CA TRP A 160 0.69 6.71 1.94
C TRP A 160 1.38 5.35 2.06
N ALA A 161 2.69 5.34 2.33
CA ALA A 161 3.48 4.11 2.47
C ALA A 161 3.03 3.26 3.67
N THR A 162 2.47 3.91 4.70
CA THR A 162 2.03 3.18 5.90
C THR A 162 0.93 2.15 5.63
N GLN A 163 0.25 2.14 4.47
CA GLN A 163 -0.71 1.08 4.13
C GLN A 163 -0.09 -0.30 3.90
N PHE A 164 1.21 -0.36 3.60
CA PHE A 164 1.93 -1.60 3.27
C PHE A 164 2.61 -2.25 4.48
N LEU A 165 2.45 -1.63 5.65
CA LEU A 165 3.09 -2.07 6.89
C LEU A 165 2.20 -3.11 7.55
N THR A 166 2.79 -4.22 8.01
CA THR A 166 2.06 -5.33 8.62
C THR A 166 1.11 -4.87 9.74
N GLU A 167 1.56 -3.92 10.58
CA GLU A 167 0.77 -3.38 11.69
C GLU A 167 -0.53 -2.70 11.22
N VAL A 168 -0.52 -2.17 10.00
CA VAL A 168 -1.64 -1.48 9.38
C VAL A 168 -2.45 -2.43 8.50
N SER A 169 -1.80 -3.21 7.64
CA SER A 169 -2.48 -4.14 6.74
C SER A 169 -3.21 -5.25 7.50
N ASP A 170 -2.69 -5.73 8.63
CA ASP A 170 -3.37 -6.71 9.48
C ASP A 170 -4.63 -6.13 10.12
N ARG A 171 -4.59 -4.84 10.51
CA ARG A 171 -5.75 -4.12 11.06
C ARG A 171 -6.80 -3.88 9.99
N ALA A 172 -6.36 -3.50 8.79
CA ALA A 172 -7.19 -3.38 7.61
C ALA A 172 -7.87 -4.73 7.28
N ALA A 173 -7.12 -5.82 7.22
CA ALA A 173 -7.63 -7.16 6.96
C ALA A 173 -8.63 -7.64 8.02
N THR A 174 -8.33 -7.41 9.30
CA THR A 174 -9.25 -7.70 10.41
C THR A 174 -10.53 -6.89 10.27
N SER A 175 -10.43 -5.60 9.95
CA SER A 175 -11.59 -4.74 9.73
C SER A 175 -12.47 -5.25 8.58
N ARG A 176 -11.87 -5.68 7.46
CA ARG A 176 -12.58 -6.24 6.29
C ARG A 176 -13.40 -7.51 6.60
N SER A 177 -13.14 -8.20 7.71
CA SER A 177 -13.98 -9.33 8.14
C SER A 177 -15.35 -8.91 8.66
N ASN A 178 -15.54 -7.64 9.00
CA ASN A 178 -16.82 -7.07 9.41
C ASN A 178 -17.73 -6.79 8.21
N SER A 179 -19.03 -6.98 8.40
CA SER A 179 -20.05 -6.54 7.43
C SER A 179 -20.18 -5.01 7.39
N PRO A 180 -20.75 -4.43 6.31
CA PRO A 180 -20.94 -2.98 6.21
C PRO A 180 -21.64 -2.34 7.41
N LEU A 181 -22.70 -2.95 7.96
CA LEU A 181 -23.36 -2.44 9.18
C LEU A 181 -22.46 -2.48 10.42
N GLN A 182 -21.64 -3.52 10.59
CA GLN A 182 -20.65 -3.58 11.67
C GLN A 182 -19.53 -2.54 11.48
N ILE A 183 -19.18 -2.21 10.23
CA ILE A 183 -18.27 -1.10 9.93
C ILE A 183 -18.90 0.24 10.34
N VAL A 184 -20.18 0.47 10.05
CA VAL A 184 -20.88 1.69 10.51
C VAL A 184 -20.91 1.77 12.04
N ASP A 185 -21.26 0.68 12.71
CA ASP A 185 -21.28 0.58 14.18
C ASP A 185 -19.93 0.95 14.80
N ASN A 186 -18.85 0.31 14.32
CA ASN A 186 -17.48 0.57 14.76
C ASN A 186 -17.03 2.01 14.47
N LEU A 187 -17.47 2.58 13.34
CA LEU A 187 -17.17 3.97 12.99
C LEU A 187 -17.86 4.94 13.97
N VAL A 188 -19.15 4.74 14.25
CA VAL A 188 -19.92 5.59 15.16
C VAL A 188 -19.30 5.58 16.55
N GLN A 189 -19.05 4.40 17.10
CA GLN A 189 -18.42 4.25 18.41
C GLN A 189 -17.00 4.83 18.43
N GLY A 190 -16.20 4.56 17.41
CA GLY A 190 -14.83 5.05 17.34
C GLY A 190 -14.76 6.58 17.25
N LEU A 191 -15.58 7.21 16.40
CA LEU A 191 -15.66 8.67 16.30
C LEU A 191 -16.12 9.31 17.62
N ALA A 192 -17.11 8.72 18.30
CA ALA A 192 -17.56 9.19 19.61
C ALA A 192 -16.46 9.12 20.69
N ASN A 193 -15.48 8.21 20.53
CA ASN A 193 -14.33 8.07 21.41
C ASN A 193 -13.06 8.78 20.89
N GLY A 194 -13.18 9.64 19.87
CA GLY A 194 -12.06 10.40 19.31
C GLY A 194 -11.06 9.56 18.51
N VAL A 195 -11.43 8.36 18.08
CA VAL A 195 -10.61 7.53 17.19
C VAL A 195 -10.66 8.11 15.79
N GLY A 196 -9.50 8.47 15.25
CA GLY A 196 -9.37 8.82 13.82
C GLY A 196 -9.19 7.59 12.96
N TYR A 197 -9.87 7.55 11.83
CA TYR A 197 -9.78 6.48 10.85
C TYR A 197 -9.38 7.00 9.47
N THR A 198 -8.81 6.11 8.66
CA THR A 198 -9.08 6.11 7.22
C THR A 198 -10.12 5.05 6.91
N LEU A 199 -10.99 5.30 5.93
CA LEU A 199 -11.98 4.35 5.44
C LEU A 199 -11.56 3.88 4.05
N GLY A 200 -11.29 2.59 3.93
CA GLY A 200 -10.94 1.95 2.66
C GLY A 200 -12.18 1.42 1.94
N LEU A 201 -12.26 1.67 0.63
CA LEU A 201 -13.28 1.19 -0.29
C LEU A 201 -12.62 0.30 -1.33
N TYR A 202 -13.18 -0.88 -1.61
CA TYR A 202 -12.67 -1.78 -2.64
C TYR A 202 -13.76 -2.14 -3.63
N TYR A 203 -13.45 -2.03 -4.92
CA TYR A 203 -14.34 -2.42 -5.99
C TYR A 203 -13.53 -3.08 -7.09
N GLN A 204 -13.88 -4.32 -7.42
CA GLN A 204 -13.16 -5.15 -8.38
C GLN A 204 -11.67 -5.27 -7.98
N SER A 205 -10.72 -4.92 -8.86
CA SER A 205 -9.29 -4.92 -8.56
C SER A 205 -8.74 -3.54 -8.17
N SER A 206 -9.59 -2.63 -7.69
CA SER A 206 -9.22 -1.27 -7.30
C SER A 206 -9.54 -1.00 -5.84
N GLY A 207 -8.76 -0.12 -5.22
CA GLY A 207 -9.01 0.38 -3.87
C GLY A 207 -8.99 1.90 -3.82
N HIS A 208 -9.62 2.48 -2.80
CA HIS A 208 -9.59 3.91 -2.53
C HIS A 208 -9.61 4.16 -1.02
N SER A 209 -9.09 5.29 -0.59
CA SER A 209 -9.08 5.71 0.82
C SER A 209 -9.66 7.10 0.98
N VAL A 210 -10.56 7.25 1.94
CA VAL A 210 -11.25 8.50 2.27
C VAL A 210 -11.23 8.74 3.78
N THR A 211 -11.53 9.97 4.20
CA THR A 211 -11.59 10.34 5.62
C THR A 211 -13.04 10.40 6.08
N PRO A 212 -13.54 9.43 6.87
CA PRO A 212 -14.88 9.48 7.42
C PRO A 212 -14.96 10.45 8.59
N PHE A 213 -16.09 11.15 8.72
CA PHE A 213 -16.25 12.13 9.81
C PHE A 213 -17.63 12.18 10.47
N ALA A 214 -18.67 11.69 9.80
CA ALA A 214 -20.00 11.66 10.37
C ALA A 214 -20.81 10.47 9.84
N VAL A 215 -21.85 10.10 10.57
CA VAL A 215 -22.88 9.13 10.14
C VAL A 215 -24.26 9.71 10.41
N THR A 216 -25.13 9.68 9.41
CA THR A 216 -26.57 9.95 9.56
C THR A 216 -27.40 8.73 9.20
N HIS A 217 -28.64 8.68 9.67
CA HIS A 217 -29.60 7.63 9.36
C HIS A 217 -30.78 8.21 8.57
N ARG A 218 -31.07 7.63 7.40
CA ARG A 218 -32.14 8.05 6.49
C ARG A 218 -33.00 6.84 6.13
N ASN A 219 -34.22 6.78 6.63
CA ASN A 219 -35.12 5.64 6.43
C ASN A 219 -34.50 4.31 6.89
N ASN A 220 -34.00 3.50 5.95
CA ASN A 220 -33.36 2.21 6.19
C ASN A 220 -31.87 2.20 5.78
N THR A 221 -31.27 3.38 5.57
CA THR A 221 -29.87 3.50 5.18
C THR A 221 -29.07 4.31 6.19
N PHE A 222 -27.84 3.87 6.43
CA PHE A 222 -26.85 4.64 7.18
C PHE A 222 -25.91 5.29 6.19
N VAL A 223 -25.74 6.61 6.30
CA VAL A 223 -24.94 7.41 5.38
C VAL A 223 -23.66 7.83 6.07
N ILE A 224 -22.53 7.31 5.60
CA ILE A 224 -21.20 7.72 6.06
C ILE A 224 -20.77 8.94 5.24
N HIS A 225 -20.55 10.06 5.92
CA HIS A 225 -20.05 11.30 5.32
C HIS A 225 -18.53 11.29 5.32
N VAL A 226 -17.94 11.57 4.15
CA VAL A 226 -16.50 11.47 3.95
C VAL A 226 -15.93 12.70 3.23
N TYR A 227 -14.69 13.02 3.56
CA TYR A 227 -13.81 13.76 2.66
C TYR A 227 -13.15 12.79 1.69
N ASP A 228 -13.48 12.93 0.40
CA ASP A 228 -12.79 12.23 -0.68
C ASP A 228 -11.70 13.13 -1.29
N ASN A 229 -10.44 12.70 -1.16
CA ASN A 229 -9.28 13.40 -1.69
C ASN A 229 -9.22 13.45 -3.23
N ASN A 230 -10.05 12.72 -3.96
CA ASN A 230 -10.24 12.92 -5.41
C ASN A 230 -11.17 14.09 -5.75
N PHE A 231 -11.98 14.56 -4.78
CA PHE A 231 -12.96 15.63 -4.95
C PHE A 231 -12.84 16.69 -3.82
N PRO A 232 -11.73 17.44 -3.76
CA PRO A 232 -11.53 18.52 -2.79
C PRO A 232 -12.71 19.49 -2.72
N GLY A 233 -13.04 19.93 -1.51
CA GLY A 233 -14.13 20.86 -1.23
C GLY A 233 -15.54 20.26 -1.30
N ILE A 234 -15.70 19.01 -1.71
CA ILE A 234 -17.00 18.36 -1.88
C ILE A 234 -17.19 17.27 -0.82
N ARG A 235 -18.26 17.37 -0.03
CA ARG A 235 -18.69 16.28 0.84
C ARG A 235 -19.20 15.13 0.00
N LYS A 236 -18.75 13.92 0.30
CA LYS A 236 -19.21 12.70 -0.37
C LYS A 236 -19.89 11.78 0.65
N GLU A 237 -20.74 10.90 0.14
CA GLU A 237 -21.60 10.02 0.94
C GLU A 237 -21.40 8.58 0.49
N ILE A 238 -21.12 7.68 1.43
CA ILE A 238 -21.19 6.22 1.25
C ILE A 238 -22.49 5.77 1.88
N ILE A 239 -23.34 5.09 1.12
CA ILE A 239 -24.68 4.69 1.54
C ILE A 239 -24.64 3.23 1.90
N VAL A 240 -24.93 2.90 3.16
CA VAL A 240 -25.01 1.52 3.67
C VAL A 240 -26.47 1.14 3.85
N ASP A 241 -26.92 0.11 3.14
CA ASP A 241 -28.29 -0.36 3.18
C ASP A 241 -28.50 -1.34 4.34
N GLY A 242 -29.43 -1.02 5.24
CA GLY A 242 -29.73 -1.84 6.41
C GLY A 242 -30.46 -3.16 6.10
N SER A 243 -31.11 -3.27 4.94
CA SER A 243 -31.85 -4.47 4.53
C SER A 243 -30.93 -5.50 3.88
N THR A 244 -30.03 -5.07 2.99
CA THR A 244 -29.13 -5.97 2.24
C THR A 244 -27.76 -6.09 2.88
N ASN A 245 -27.42 -5.20 3.83
CA ASN A 245 -26.09 -5.10 4.42
C ASN A 245 -25.00 -4.95 3.34
N THR A 246 -25.28 -4.11 2.36
CA THR A 246 -24.38 -3.73 1.27
C THR A 246 -24.15 -2.22 1.29
N TRP A 247 -23.14 -1.75 0.59
CA TRP A 247 -22.89 -0.32 0.45
C TRP A 247 -22.82 0.10 -1.02
N THR A 248 -23.10 1.38 -1.28
CA THR A 248 -22.88 2.03 -2.56
C THR A 248 -22.14 3.36 -2.37
N TYR A 249 -21.35 3.73 -3.38
CA TYR A 249 -20.60 4.97 -3.44
C TYR A 249 -20.73 5.58 -4.85
N PRO A 250 -21.59 6.61 -5.02
CA PRO A 250 -21.89 7.16 -6.33
C PRO A 250 -20.76 8.04 -6.87
N ALA A 251 -20.62 8.03 -8.19
CA ALA A 251 -19.66 8.85 -8.93
C ALA A 251 -18.19 8.60 -8.53
N ALA A 252 -17.84 7.36 -8.19
CA ALA A 252 -16.46 6.93 -8.02
C ALA A 252 -15.71 6.96 -9.36
N ARG A 253 -14.41 7.28 -9.33
CA ARG A 253 -13.55 7.16 -10.52
C ARG A 253 -13.12 5.70 -10.66
N ALA A 254 -13.57 4.99 -11.71
CA ALA A 254 -13.28 3.55 -11.80
C ALA A 254 -12.88 3.02 -13.17
N GLN A 255 -13.43 3.57 -14.26
CA GLN A 255 -13.26 2.92 -15.55
C GLN A 255 -11.94 3.32 -16.21
N LEU A 256 -11.33 2.39 -16.95
CA LEU A 256 -10.06 2.62 -17.68
C LEU A 256 -10.14 3.88 -18.56
N ASP A 257 -11.30 4.14 -19.16
CA ASP A 257 -11.63 5.32 -19.98
C ASP A 257 -11.91 6.62 -19.19
N GLY A 258 -11.84 6.57 -17.86
CA GLY A 258 -12.04 7.73 -16.97
C GLY A 258 -13.50 8.02 -16.60
N ARG A 259 -14.47 7.21 -17.06
CA ARG A 259 -15.88 7.40 -16.69
C ARG A 259 -16.13 7.15 -15.21
N GLN A 260 -17.00 7.97 -14.63
CA GLN A 260 -17.53 7.76 -13.30
C GLN A 260 -18.49 6.57 -13.29
N THR A 261 -18.44 5.80 -12.21
CA THR A 261 -19.35 4.67 -11.98
C THR A 261 -19.69 4.60 -10.50
N GLU A 262 -20.76 3.89 -10.18
CA GLU A 262 -21.09 3.57 -8.80
C GLU A 262 -20.22 2.40 -8.35
N TRP A 263 -19.54 2.55 -7.22
CA TRP A 263 -18.93 1.42 -6.53
C TRP A 263 -19.95 0.82 -5.58
N SER A 264 -19.97 -0.49 -5.48
CA SER A 264 -20.83 -1.20 -4.55
C SER A 264 -20.13 -2.43 -4.00
N GLY A 265 -20.48 -2.84 -2.78
CA GLY A 265 -19.90 -4.04 -2.19
C GLY A 265 -20.60 -4.50 -0.92
N ASN A 266 -20.00 -5.50 -0.29
CA ASN A 266 -20.46 -6.15 0.93
C ASN A 266 -19.27 -6.44 1.86
N THR A 267 -19.39 -7.42 2.77
CA THR A 267 -18.29 -7.87 3.64
C THR A 267 -17.00 -8.11 2.84
N GLY A 268 -15.87 -7.64 3.36
CA GLY A 268 -14.57 -7.75 2.68
C GLY A 268 -14.20 -6.55 1.79
N THR A 269 -15.14 -5.63 1.52
CA THR A 269 -14.92 -4.51 0.58
C THR A 269 -14.94 -3.12 1.23
N LEU A 270 -15.19 -3.05 2.54
CA LEU A 270 -14.99 -1.87 3.38
C LEU A 270 -14.01 -2.17 4.50
N GLU A 271 -13.29 -1.15 4.95
CA GLU A 271 -12.49 -1.22 6.16
C GLU A 271 -12.37 0.12 6.87
N LEU A 272 -12.07 0.04 8.16
CA LEU A 272 -11.61 1.14 8.99
C LEU A 272 -10.20 0.84 9.47
N THR A 273 -9.27 1.72 9.15
CA THR A 273 -7.89 1.63 9.64
C THR A 273 -7.64 2.76 10.66
N PRO A 274 -7.47 2.45 11.95
CA PRO A 274 -7.33 3.47 12.98
C PRO A 274 -5.95 4.13 12.94
N MET A 275 -5.84 5.42 13.26
CA MET A 275 -4.55 6.12 13.36
C MET A 275 -3.61 5.48 14.38
N SER A 276 -4.14 4.76 15.37
CA SER A 276 -3.34 4.04 16.36
C SER A 276 -2.54 2.87 15.79
N SER A 277 -2.94 2.28 14.65
CA SER A 277 -2.13 1.27 13.95
C SER A 277 -0.94 1.87 13.22
N ARG A 278 -0.97 3.19 12.98
CA ARG A 278 0.10 3.95 12.31
C ARG A 278 1.12 4.53 13.31
N LYS A 279 1.26 3.88 14.47
CA LYS A 279 2.23 4.24 15.51
C LYS A 279 3.40 3.25 15.45
N GLY A 280 4.54 3.73 14.94
CA GLY A 280 5.77 2.95 14.93
C GLY A 280 6.30 2.62 16.35
N PRO A 281 7.41 1.85 16.44
CA PRO A 281 8.25 1.39 15.33
C PRO A 281 7.55 0.37 14.42
N PHE A 282 7.87 0.40 13.14
CA PHE A 282 7.28 -0.51 12.16
C PHE A 282 8.22 -1.64 11.80
N THR A 283 7.65 -2.82 11.60
CA THR A 283 8.37 -3.99 11.10
C THR A 283 8.71 -3.79 9.63
N CYS A 284 9.97 -3.95 9.25
CA CYS A 284 10.37 -3.90 7.84
C CYS A 284 10.18 -5.26 7.15
N PRO A 285 9.22 -5.41 6.21
CA PRO A 285 8.90 -6.71 5.62
C PRO A 285 9.92 -7.20 4.58
N PHE A 286 10.87 -6.36 4.16
CA PHE A 286 11.86 -6.66 3.11
C PHE A 286 13.32 -6.53 3.59
N CYS A 287 13.54 -6.08 4.83
CA CYS A 287 14.89 -5.81 5.37
C CYS A 287 15.58 -7.07 5.93
N SER A 288 14.84 -8.17 6.11
CA SER A 288 15.39 -9.44 6.59
C SER A 288 15.27 -10.53 5.53
N THR A 289 16.14 -11.54 5.61
CA THR A 289 15.99 -12.76 4.84
C THR A 289 14.73 -13.48 5.30
N LEU A 290 13.91 -13.93 4.35
CA LEU A 290 12.73 -14.70 4.67
C LEU A 290 13.13 -16.00 5.39
N PRO A 291 12.50 -16.35 6.52
CA PRO A 291 12.69 -17.64 7.18
C PRO A 291 12.45 -18.79 6.21
N ALA A 292 13.13 -19.93 6.41
CA ALA A 292 13.08 -21.06 5.48
C ALA A 292 11.67 -21.60 5.19
N LYS A 293 10.71 -21.40 6.11
CA LYS A 293 9.31 -21.82 5.98
C LYS A 293 8.33 -20.66 5.73
N ALA A 294 8.83 -19.48 5.33
CA ALA A 294 7.97 -18.36 5.00
C ALA A 294 7.28 -18.57 3.63
N ASP A 295 6.22 -17.82 3.39
CA ASP A 295 5.56 -17.79 2.08
C ASP A 295 6.46 -17.13 1.03
N THR A 296 6.28 -17.53 -0.23
CA THR A 296 6.83 -16.77 -1.36
C THR A 296 5.96 -15.54 -1.58
N VAL A 297 6.58 -14.36 -1.61
CA VAL A 297 5.90 -13.08 -1.79
C VAL A 297 6.09 -12.62 -3.23
N ILE A 298 4.99 -12.36 -3.93
CA ILE A 298 4.96 -11.80 -5.27
C ILE A 298 4.33 -10.41 -5.17
N THR A 299 5.01 -9.38 -5.65
CA THR A 299 4.44 -8.03 -5.73
C THR A 299 4.38 -7.56 -7.18
N ILE A 300 3.32 -6.84 -7.52
CA ILE A 300 3.11 -6.27 -8.85
C ILE A 300 2.70 -4.81 -8.68
N ALA A 301 3.43 -3.91 -9.34
CA ALA A 301 3.13 -2.47 -9.36
C ALA A 301 3.16 -1.95 -10.81
N SER A 302 2.06 -1.38 -11.27
CA SER A 302 1.97 -0.75 -12.60
C SER A 302 2.53 0.66 -12.57
N ARG A 303 3.31 1.07 -13.58
CA ARG A 303 3.82 2.45 -13.71
C ARG A 303 2.77 3.41 -14.28
N ASP A 304 1.84 2.89 -15.07
CA ASP A 304 0.77 3.65 -15.70
C ASP A 304 -0.59 3.06 -15.32
N SER A 305 -1.38 3.84 -14.58
CA SER A 305 -2.74 3.44 -14.16
C SER A 305 -3.76 3.49 -15.30
N SER A 306 -3.44 4.07 -16.45
CA SER A 306 -4.25 4.03 -17.66
C SER A 306 -4.05 2.74 -18.49
N ALA A 307 -2.89 2.10 -18.34
CA ALA A 307 -2.55 0.82 -18.95
C ALA A 307 -1.97 -0.17 -17.92
N PRO A 308 -2.75 -0.58 -16.91
CA PRO A 308 -2.26 -1.44 -15.83
C PRO A 308 -1.99 -2.88 -16.26
N GLY A 309 -1.08 -3.52 -15.52
CA GLY A 309 -0.83 -4.96 -15.60
C GLY A 309 -1.65 -5.75 -14.57
N PHE A 310 -2.07 -6.94 -14.97
CA PHE A 310 -2.86 -7.87 -14.16
C PHE A 310 -2.16 -9.23 -14.06
N ALA A 311 -2.02 -9.77 -12.85
CA ALA A 311 -1.36 -11.05 -12.64
C ALA A 311 -2.21 -12.25 -13.03
N LEU A 312 -1.55 -13.24 -13.62
CA LEU A 312 -1.99 -14.64 -13.60
C LEU A 312 -0.88 -15.46 -12.95
N VAL A 313 -1.17 -16.06 -11.80
CA VAL A 313 -0.33 -17.09 -11.17
C VAL A 313 -1.02 -18.44 -11.37
N THR A 314 -0.32 -19.44 -11.93
CA THR A 314 -0.88 -20.76 -12.20
C THR A 314 0.03 -21.86 -11.65
N THR A 315 -0.51 -22.78 -10.86
CA THR A 315 0.20 -23.96 -10.35
C THR A 315 0.12 -25.12 -11.34
N ARG A 316 0.98 -26.13 -11.18
CA ARG A 316 1.00 -27.31 -12.05
C ARG A 316 -0.28 -28.14 -12.03
N ASP A 317 -1.01 -28.12 -10.91
CA ASP A 317 -2.32 -28.78 -10.77
C ASP A 317 -3.49 -27.95 -11.35
N GLY A 318 -3.19 -26.83 -12.03
CA GLY A 318 -4.18 -26.01 -12.73
C GLY A 318 -4.94 -25.02 -11.84
N LYS A 319 -4.62 -24.93 -10.54
CA LYS A 319 -5.13 -23.86 -9.67
C LYS A 319 -4.47 -22.53 -10.04
N ARG A 320 -5.15 -21.43 -9.71
CA ARG A 320 -4.71 -20.10 -10.14
C ARG A 320 -5.14 -18.97 -9.22
N ILE A 321 -4.33 -17.92 -9.21
CA ILE A 321 -4.77 -16.57 -8.85
C ILE A 321 -4.80 -15.77 -10.16
N GLU A 322 -5.98 -15.31 -10.57
CA GLU A 322 -6.15 -14.47 -11.74
C GLU A 322 -6.76 -13.13 -11.32
N VAL A 323 -6.02 -12.06 -11.57
CA VAL A 323 -6.48 -10.69 -11.38
C VAL A 323 -6.97 -10.19 -12.73
N THR A 324 -8.11 -9.52 -12.72
CA THR A 324 -8.76 -8.94 -13.90
C THR A 324 -9.27 -7.55 -13.56
N PRO A 325 -9.59 -6.70 -14.55
CA PRO A 325 -10.25 -5.42 -14.26
C PRO A 325 -11.52 -5.58 -13.42
N SER A 326 -12.26 -6.69 -13.63
CA SER A 326 -13.54 -6.96 -12.98
C SER A 326 -13.44 -7.64 -11.60
N GLY A 327 -12.25 -8.08 -11.17
CA GLY A 327 -12.08 -8.75 -9.88
C GLY A 327 -10.94 -9.76 -9.86
N ILE A 328 -10.85 -10.48 -8.74
CA ILE A 328 -9.80 -11.47 -8.46
C ILE A 328 -10.42 -12.82 -8.21
N THR A 329 -9.88 -13.85 -8.87
CA THR A 329 -10.19 -15.25 -8.59
C THR A 329 -8.99 -15.90 -7.92
N ASN A 330 -9.18 -16.60 -6.81
CA ASN A 330 -8.14 -17.39 -6.14
C ASN A 330 -8.66 -18.81 -5.89
N THR A 331 -8.05 -19.80 -6.54
CA THR A 331 -8.34 -21.23 -6.33
C THR A 331 -7.17 -21.98 -5.70
N ILE A 332 -6.08 -21.29 -5.36
CA ILE A 332 -4.88 -21.88 -4.75
C ILE A 332 -5.09 -21.91 -3.24
N SER A 333 -5.19 -23.12 -2.68
CA SER A 333 -5.40 -23.31 -1.24
C SER A 333 -4.30 -22.66 -0.42
N GLY A 334 -4.67 -21.88 0.60
CA GLY A 334 -3.73 -21.18 1.49
C GLY A 334 -3.11 -19.92 0.90
N ALA A 335 -3.16 -19.70 -0.41
CA ALA A 335 -2.64 -18.48 -1.00
C ALA A 335 -3.52 -17.28 -0.63
N THR A 336 -2.89 -16.15 -0.33
CA THR A 336 -3.58 -14.91 0.02
C THR A 336 -3.15 -13.78 -0.90
N TYR A 337 -3.96 -12.73 -0.97
CA TYR A 337 -3.63 -11.52 -1.71
C TYR A 337 -4.04 -10.28 -0.95
N GLU A 338 -3.34 -9.18 -1.20
CA GLU A 338 -3.65 -7.86 -0.68
C GLU A 338 -3.57 -6.82 -1.81
N LEU A 339 -4.61 -5.98 -1.88
CA LEU A 339 -4.69 -4.86 -2.80
C LEU A 339 -4.45 -3.56 -2.05
N SER A 340 -3.54 -2.74 -2.58
CA SER A 340 -3.35 -1.37 -2.14
C SER A 340 -4.58 -0.50 -2.40
N LYS A 341 -4.73 0.56 -1.61
CA LYS A 341 -5.68 1.63 -1.89
C LYS A 341 -5.04 2.59 -2.90
N GLY A 342 -5.51 2.49 -4.13
CA GLY A 342 -5.05 3.21 -5.29
C GLY A 342 -5.83 2.79 -6.53
N SER A 343 -5.88 3.68 -7.51
CA SER A 343 -6.57 3.43 -8.77
C SER A 343 -5.92 2.28 -9.58
N LYS A 344 -6.79 1.48 -10.24
CA LYS A 344 -6.50 0.65 -11.43
C LYS A 344 -5.16 -0.10 -11.36
N ALA A 345 -5.12 -1.19 -10.58
CA ALA A 345 -3.94 -2.02 -10.33
C ALA A 345 -2.76 -1.24 -9.71
N GLY A 346 -3.01 -0.69 -8.51
CA GLY A 346 -1.95 -0.26 -7.60
C GLY A 346 -1.03 -1.42 -7.17
N LEU A 347 -0.44 -1.36 -5.99
CA LEU A 347 0.37 -2.49 -5.51
C LEU A 347 -0.51 -3.69 -5.19
N LEU A 348 -0.29 -4.81 -5.87
CA LEU A 348 -0.83 -6.11 -5.53
C LEU A 348 0.26 -6.92 -4.86
N THR A 349 -0.04 -7.51 -3.70
CA THR A 349 0.82 -8.51 -3.05
C THR A 349 0.11 -9.85 -3.04
N ILE A 350 0.75 -10.91 -3.53
CA ILE A 350 0.30 -12.29 -3.45
C ILE A 350 1.27 -13.04 -2.55
N ARG A 351 0.74 -13.81 -1.59
CA ARG A 351 1.52 -14.72 -0.74
C ARG A 351 1.18 -16.14 -1.14
N MET A 352 2.18 -16.84 -1.67
CA MET A 352 2.12 -18.23 -2.04
C MET A 352 2.60 -19.08 -0.86
N PRO A 353 1.81 -20.06 -0.39
CA PRO A 353 2.17 -20.90 0.74
C PRO A 353 3.53 -21.56 0.56
N SER A 354 4.27 -21.72 1.67
CA SER A 354 5.61 -22.32 1.65
C SER A 354 5.70 -23.73 1.03
N ASP A 355 4.60 -24.49 1.01
CA ASP A 355 4.49 -25.81 0.37
C ASP A 355 4.21 -25.75 -1.15
N THR A 356 3.88 -24.58 -1.67
CA THR A 356 3.63 -24.33 -3.10
C THR A 356 4.89 -23.80 -3.77
N SER A 357 5.71 -24.70 -4.30
CA SER A 357 7.03 -24.37 -4.89
C SER A 357 7.10 -24.43 -6.42
N ASP A 358 6.03 -24.84 -7.09
CA ASP A 358 5.96 -24.94 -8.55
C ASP A 358 4.74 -24.19 -9.11
N PHE A 359 5.00 -23.01 -9.67
CA PHE A 359 4.00 -22.17 -10.31
C PHE A 359 4.62 -21.23 -11.34
N ASP A 360 3.78 -20.76 -12.25
CA ASP A 360 4.11 -19.83 -13.32
C ASP A 360 3.45 -18.48 -13.05
N ILE A 361 4.14 -17.39 -13.40
CA ILE A 361 3.63 -16.02 -13.27
C ILE A 361 3.63 -15.39 -14.66
N ASP A 362 2.49 -14.87 -15.07
CA ASP A 362 2.31 -14.04 -16.26
C ASP A 362 1.67 -12.70 -15.88
N ILE A 363 1.97 -11.67 -16.67
CA ILE A 363 1.31 -10.36 -16.58
C ILE A 363 0.48 -10.13 -17.84
N ARG A 364 -0.75 -9.66 -17.65
CA ARG A 364 -1.76 -9.48 -18.69
C ARG A 364 -2.25 -8.04 -18.73
N ARG A 365 -2.66 -7.57 -19.90
CA ARG A 365 -3.32 -6.26 -20.08
C ARG A 365 -4.83 -6.44 -20.20
N ALA A 366 -5.59 -5.40 -19.83
CA ALA A 366 -7.04 -5.45 -19.87
C ALA A 366 -7.62 -5.67 -21.28
N SER A 367 -6.97 -5.13 -22.31
CA SER A 367 -7.44 -5.21 -23.69
C SER A 367 -6.27 -5.06 -24.68
N ALA A 368 -6.43 -5.62 -25.89
CA ALA A 368 -5.43 -5.52 -26.96
C ALA A 368 -5.18 -4.09 -27.46
N VAL A 369 -6.12 -3.17 -27.21
CA VAL A 369 -6.02 -1.75 -27.61
C VAL A 369 -5.11 -0.93 -26.70
N LEU A 370 -4.87 -1.40 -25.47
CA LEU A 370 -3.91 -0.77 -24.57
C LEU A 370 -2.51 -1.23 -24.92
N PRO A 371 -1.46 -0.41 -24.74
CA PRO A 371 -0.08 -0.88 -24.86
C PRO A 371 0.19 -2.02 -23.87
N ALA A 372 1.31 -2.73 -24.07
CA ALA A 372 1.82 -3.61 -23.02
C ALA A 372 2.09 -2.77 -21.77
N ALA A 373 1.68 -3.26 -20.61
CA ALA A 373 1.80 -2.50 -19.37
C ALA A 373 3.26 -2.46 -18.89
N ASP A 374 3.75 -1.26 -18.56
CA ASP A 374 5.00 -1.06 -17.82
C ASP A 374 4.78 -1.44 -16.35
N VAL A 375 5.38 -2.55 -15.92
CA VAL A 375 5.11 -3.18 -14.63
C VAL A 375 6.41 -3.58 -13.96
N VAL A 376 6.45 -3.38 -12.64
CA VAL A 376 7.47 -3.97 -11.75
C VAL A 376 6.87 -5.21 -11.10
N VAL A 377 7.53 -6.36 -11.27
CA VAL A 377 7.19 -7.61 -10.59
C VAL A 377 8.35 -8.03 -9.72
N THR A 378 8.14 -8.21 -8.42
CA THR A 378 9.15 -8.77 -7.51
C THR A 378 8.71 -10.13 -7.01
N VAL A 379 9.63 -11.09 -7.00
CA VAL A 379 9.45 -12.42 -6.40
C VAL A 379 10.50 -12.60 -5.31
N GLN A 380 10.05 -12.60 -4.06
CA GLN A 380 10.88 -12.83 -2.89
C GLN A 380 10.56 -14.22 -2.31
N ARG A 381 11.58 -15.08 -2.28
CA ARG A 381 11.45 -16.48 -1.88
C ARG A 381 12.27 -16.77 -0.62
N PRO A 382 11.82 -17.68 0.26
CA PRO A 382 12.64 -18.23 1.32
C PRO A 382 13.96 -18.76 0.80
N THR A 383 15.06 -18.40 1.46
CA THR A 383 16.42 -18.90 1.19
C THR A 383 16.98 -18.64 -0.22
N MET A 384 16.25 -17.94 -1.08
CA MET A 384 16.60 -17.66 -2.48
C MET A 384 16.77 -16.15 -2.69
N PRO A 385 17.45 -15.72 -3.76
CA PRO A 385 17.60 -14.30 -4.09
C PRO A 385 16.25 -13.64 -4.39
N SER A 386 16.13 -12.36 -4.09
CA SER A 386 14.98 -11.55 -4.52
C SER A 386 15.16 -11.17 -5.98
N ILE A 387 14.19 -11.51 -6.82
CA ILE A 387 14.23 -11.23 -8.26
C ILE A 387 13.16 -10.20 -8.58
N GLN A 388 13.56 -9.06 -9.14
CA GLN A 388 12.67 -8.02 -9.62
C GLN A 388 12.82 -7.88 -11.13
N ILE A 389 11.70 -7.81 -11.86
CA ILE A 389 11.70 -7.55 -13.29
C ILE A 389 10.87 -6.30 -13.59
N THR A 390 11.31 -5.52 -14.58
CA THR A 390 10.67 -4.27 -14.96
C THR A 390 10.65 -4.09 -16.48
N GLY A 391 9.56 -3.54 -17.00
CA GLY A 391 9.42 -3.18 -18.41
C GLY A 391 7.99 -3.36 -18.90
N ASP A 392 7.81 -3.35 -20.22
CA ASP A 392 6.52 -3.55 -20.88
C ASP A 392 6.17 -5.05 -20.93
N LEU A 393 5.78 -5.61 -19.77
CA LEU A 393 5.67 -7.07 -19.55
C LEU A 393 4.33 -7.65 -20.05
N ALA A 394 3.26 -6.85 -20.09
CA ALA A 394 1.89 -7.35 -20.20
C ALA A 394 1.37 -7.44 -21.65
N HIS A 395 1.87 -8.39 -22.45
CA HIS A 395 1.45 -8.51 -23.85
C HIS A 395 0.14 -9.28 -24.07
N SER A 396 -0.10 -10.29 -23.24
CA SER A 396 -1.30 -11.13 -23.32
C SER A 396 -2.51 -10.41 -22.74
N VAL A 397 -3.68 -10.63 -23.33
CA VAL A 397 -4.93 -10.03 -22.82
C VAL A 397 -5.53 -10.92 -21.74
N VAL A 398 -6.17 -10.32 -20.74
CA VAL A 398 -6.97 -11.04 -19.74
C VAL A 398 -7.98 -11.97 -20.44
N GLY A 399 -8.11 -13.20 -19.95
CA GLY A 399 -8.98 -14.23 -20.55
C GLY A 399 -8.36 -14.99 -21.73
N ALA A 400 -7.20 -14.57 -22.26
CA ALA A 400 -6.48 -15.37 -23.24
C ALA A 400 -5.93 -16.67 -22.59
N ALA A 401 -5.73 -17.70 -23.41
CA ALA A 401 -5.06 -18.93 -22.98
C ALA A 401 -3.68 -18.60 -22.39
N ALA A 402 -3.27 -19.36 -21.37
CA ALA A 402 -1.94 -19.24 -20.80
C ALA A 402 -0.87 -19.46 -21.88
N THR A 403 0.22 -18.71 -21.81
CA THR A 403 1.30 -18.85 -22.78
C THR A 403 2.11 -20.12 -22.47
N SER A 404 2.69 -20.75 -23.49
CA SER A 404 3.61 -21.89 -23.27
C SER A 404 4.94 -21.47 -22.62
N THR A 405 5.23 -20.17 -22.62
CA THR A 405 6.45 -19.54 -22.10
C THR A 405 6.06 -18.38 -21.18
N PRO A 406 5.69 -18.70 -19.93
CA PRO A 406 5.33 -17.67 -18.96
C PRO A 406 6.51 -16.76 -18.66
N LEU A 407 6.20 -15.53 -18.22
CA LEU A 407 7.19 -14.52 -17.88
C LEU A 407 8.15 -14.96 -16.77
N LEU A 408 7.62 -15.58 -15.71
CA LEU A 408 8.42 -16.25 -14.69
C LEU A 408 7.96 -17.69 -14.46
N LYS A 409 8.94 -18.58 -14.24
CA LYS A 409 8.72 -19.93 -13.72
C LYS A 409 9.39 -20.02 -12.37
N VAL A 410 8.61 -20.24 -11.32
CA VAL A 410 9.12 -20.52 -9.98
C VAL A 410 9.10 -22.03 -9.78
N ARG A 411 10.27 -22.60 -9.51
CA ARG A 411 10.48 -24.03 -9.21
C ARG A 411 11.23 -24.16 -7.90
N SER A 412 11.23 -25.35 -7.30
CA SER A 412 11.92 -25.61 -6.03
C SER A 412 13.38 -25.13 -6.07
N GLU A 413 14.12 -25.52 -7.11
CA GLU A 413 15.56 -25.26 -7.22
C GLU A 413 15.93 -23.93 -7.89
N TYR A 414 15.03 -23.35 -8.69
CA TYR A 414 15.36 -22.19 -9.51
C TYR A 414 14.16 -21.29 -9.77
N THR A 415 14.44 -20.06 -10.15
CA THR A 415 13.46 -19.16 -10.78
C THR A 415 13.99 -18.80 -12.15
N SER A 416 13.17 -18.94 -13.20
CA SER A 416 13.54 -18.45 -14.53
C SER A 416 12.68 -17.27 -14.95
N VAL A 417 13.30 -16.31 -15.62
CA VAL A 417 12.66 -15.14 -16.23
C VAL A 417 12.85 -15.23 -17.74
N THR A 418 11.78 -15.09 -18.52
CA THR A 418 11.85 -15.12 -19.99
C THR A 418 11.40 -13.78 -20.54
N ALA A 419 12.23 -13.12 -21.36
CA ALA A 419 11.84 -11.86 -22.00
C ALA A 419 10.71 -12.09 -23.00
N PRO A 420 9.74 -11.16 -23.12
CA PRO A 420 8.79 -11.17 -24.21
C PRO A 420 9.47 -11.14 -25.57
N LYS A 421 8.80 -11.65 -26.62
CA LYS A 421 9.39 -11.76 -27.96
C LYS A 421 9.84 -10.43 -28.54
N ASN A 422 9.05 -9.37 -28.34
CA ASN A 422 9.23 -8.09 -29.02
C ASN A 422 9.71 -6.97 -28.09
N ASN A 423 9.87 -7.25 -26.80
CA ASN A 423 10.24 -6.26 -25.80
C ASN A 423 11.43 -6.75 -24.99
N SER A 424 12.20 -5.80 -24.49
CA SER A 424 13.21 -6.06 -23.50
C SER A 424 12.60 -6.00 -22.10
N LEU A 425 13.17 -6.72 -21.15
CA LEU A 425 12.91 -6.50 -19.74
C LEU A 425 14.22 -6.36 -19.00
N ARG A 426 14.20 -5.57 -17.94
CA ARG A 426 15.30 -5.51 -16.99
C ARG A 426 15.06 -6.52 -15.89
N VAL A 427 16.06 -7.33 -15.58
CA VAL A 427 16.11 -8.21 -14.42
C VAL A 427 17.02 -7.59 -13.38
N SER A 428 16.58 -7.56 -12.13
CA SER A 428 17.38 -7.23 -10.96
C SER A 428 17.39 -8.39 -9.98
N ILE A 429 18.57 -8.79 -9.51
CA ILE A 429 18.74 -9.88 -8.54
C ILE A 429 19.42 -9.31 -7.30
N ALA A 430 18.76 -9.40 -6.15
CA ALA A 430 19.29 -8.95 -4.86
C ALA A 430 19.65 -10.17 -4.00
N ALA A 431 20.93 -10.24 -3.60
CA ALA A 431 21.49 -11.34 -2.83
C ALA A 431 22.61 -10.87 -1.91
N GLY A 432 22.43 -11.01 -0.59
CA GLY A 432 23.39 -10.47 0.38
C GLY A 432 23.59 -8.97 0.17
N THR A 433 24.85 -8.57 -0.09
CA THR A 433 25.21 -7.20 -0.49
C THR A 433 25.46 -7.02 -1.98
N GLN A 434 25.10 -7.98 -2.82
CA GLN A 434 25.17 -7.86 -4.27
C GLN A 434 23.81 -7.55 -4.88
N LEU A 435 23.79 -6.55 -5.77
CA LEU A 435 22.69 -6.23 -6.64
C LEU A 435 23.14 -6.50 -8.07
N SER A 436 22.38 -7.28 -8.83
CA SER A 436 22.56 -7.38 -10.27
C SER A 436 21.53 -6.54 -11.00
N ARG A 437 21.89 -5.99 -12.16
CA ARG A 437 20.96 -5.50 -13.20
C ARG A 437 21.35 -6.06 -14.55
N SER A 438 20.38 -6.50 -15.34
CA SER A 438 20.64 -7.05 -16.68
C SER A 438 19.45 -6.81 -17.58
N GLU A 439 19.73 -6.56 -18.86
CA GLU A 439 18.68 -6.46 -19.87
C GLU A 439 18.54 -7.81 -20.58
N LEU A 440 17.31 -8.32 -20.64
CA LEU A 440 16.95 -9.56 -21.30
C LEU A 440 16.07 -9.26 -22.52
N THR A 441 16.40 -9.84 -23.67
CA THR A 441 15.74 -9.56 -24.96
C THR A 441 15.47 -10.84 -25.75
N ASN A 442 14.71 -10.73 -26.84
CA ASN A 442 14.61 -11.76 -27.88
C ASN A 442 14.19 -13.16 -27.38
N SER A 443 13.21 -13.24 -26.47
CA SER A 443 12.76 -14.51 -25.88
C SER A 443 13.85 -15.30 -25.13
N ARG A 444 14.98 -14.66 -24.79
CA ARG A 444 16.01 -15.29 -23.96
C ARG A 444 15.47 -15.50 -22.56
N THR A 445 16.01 -16.51 -21.89
CA THR A 445 15.64 -16.88 -20.53
C THR A 445 16.83 -16.75 -19.61
N LEU A 446 16.67 -16.07 -18.50
CA LEU A 446 17.64 -16.01 -17.41
C LEU A 446 17.16 -16.94 -16.29
N LEU A 447 17.98 -17.91 -15.91
CA LEU A 447 17.72 -18.87 -14.83
C LEU A 447 18.59 -18.49 -13.62
N VAL A 448 17.95 -18.34 -12.47
CA VAL A 448 18.60 -18.06 -11.18
C VAL A 448 18.44 -19.27 -10.29
N LYS A 449 19.55 -19.91 -9.93
CA LYS A 449 19.58 -21.10 -9.07
C LYS A 449 20.51 -20.85 -7.88
N LYS A 450 20.11 -21.29 -6.69
CA LYS A 450 21.01 -21.32 -5.55
C LYS A 450 21.86 -22.59 -5.62
N ILE A 451 23.18 -22.43 -5.58
CA ILE A 451 24.12 -23.57 -5.65
C ILE A 451 24.87 -23.80 -4.33
N ALA A 452 24.98 -22.79 -3.49
CA ALA A 452 25.48 -22.90 -2.13
C ALA A 452 24.79 -21.87 -1.22
N GLN A 453 25.07 -21.89 0.08
CA GLN A 453 24.50 -20.93 1.03
C GLN A 453 24.68 -19.48 0.57
N ASP A 454 25.89 -19.15 0.09
CA ASP A 454 26.29 -17.79 -0.31
C ASP A 454 26.66 -17.67 -1.80
N SER A 455 26.15 -18.58 -2.66
CA SER A 455 26.46 -18.56 -4.09
C SER A 455 25.25 -18.89 -4.96
N ILE A 456 25.07 -18.09 -5.99
CA ILE A 456 23.96 -18.16 -6.93
C ILE A 456 24.53 -18.36 -8.32
N GLU A 457 24.01 -19.35 -9.02
CA GLU A 457 24.25 -19.56 -10.43
C GLU A 457 23.23 -18.77 -11.25
N ILE A 458 23.73 -18.06 -12.25
CA ILE A 458 22.96 -17.35 -13.26
C ILE A 458 23.28 -17.99 -14.60
N ALA A 459 22.29 -18.59 -15.23
CA ALA A 459 22.41 -19.19 -16.55
C ALA A 459 21.54 -18.43 -17.55
N LEU A 460 22.13 -17.96 -18.64
CA LEU A 460 21.41 -17.42 -19.77
C LEU A 460 21.16 -18.52 -20.80
N LYS A 461 19.90 -18.68 -21.19
CA LYS A 461 19.45 -19.63 -22.19
C LYS A 461 18.86 -18.90 -23.39
N GLY A 462 19.04 -19.48 -24.57
CA GLY A 462 18.46 -18.98 -25.81
C GLY A 462 16.96 -19.24 -25.94
N ALA A 463 16.38 -18.76 -27.03
CA ALA A 463 14.94 -18.85 -27.26
C ALA A 463 14.43 -20.30 -27.41
N ARG A 464 15.32 -21.26 -27.70
CA ARG A 464 15.00 -22.69 -27.79
C ARG A 464 15.43 -23.47 -26.54
N GLY A 465 15.85 -22.77 -25.48
CA GLY A 465 16.25 -23.35 -24.20
C GLY A 465 17.69 -23.88 -24.14
N GLU A 466 18.47 -23.68 -25.20
CA GLU A 466 19.90 -23.98 -25.27
C GLU A 466 20.69 -23.12 -24.28
N ASP A 467 21.68 -23.69 -23.60
CA ASP A 467 22.56 -22.92 -22.71
C ASP A 467 23.48 -22.04 -23.56
N ILE A 468 23.44 -20.73 -23.29
CA ILE A 468 24.30 -19.74 -23.94
C ILE A 468 25.53 -19.49 -23.09
N ALA A 469 25.32 -19.16 -21.81
CA ALA A 469 26.40 -18.83 -20.89
C ALA A 469 25.93 -18.95 -19.44
N THR A 470 26.89 -19.16 -18.54
CA THR A 470 26.66 -19.28 -17.09
C THR A 470 27.67 -18.43 -16.33
N THR A 471 27.24 -17.82 -15.23
CA THR A 471 28.10 -17.10 -14.28
C THR A 471 27.60 -17.30 -12.85
N SER A 472 28.38 -16.87 -11.86
CA SER A 472 27.98 -16.91 -10.45
C SER A 472 27.96 -15.52 -9.82
N LEU A 473 26.94 -15.26 -9.01
CA LEU A 473 26.84 -14.08 -8.15
C LEU A 473 27.08 -14.48 -6.69
N GLY A 474 27.86 -13.69 -5.97
CA GLY A 474 28.04 -13.89 -4.53
C GLY A 474 26.79 -13.45 -3.77
N ALA A 475 26.38 -14.24 -2.78
CA ALA A 475 25.23 -13.92 -1.92
C ALA A 475 25.64 -13.64 -0.46
N ALA A 476 26.95 -13.59 -0.18
CA ALA A 476 27.47 -13.25 1.13
C ALA A 476 27.21 -11.77 1.47
N SER A 477 26.99 -11.49 2.75
CA SER A 477 26.94 -10.13 3.26
C SER A 477 28.34 -9.59 3.50
N THR A 478 28.70 -8.48 2.85
CA THR A 478 30.00 -7.81 3.03
C THR A 478 29.82 -6.38 3.55
N THR A 479 30.93 -5.66 3.77
CA THR A 479 30.91 -4.27 4.23
C THR A 479 30.60 -3.26 3.12
N ALA A 480 30.47 -3.70 1.87
CA ALA A 480 30.17 -2.84 0.71
C ALA A 480 29.06 -3.46 -0.14
N VAL A 481 28.20 -2.62 -0.70
CA VAL A 481 27.26 -3.06 -1.72
C VAL A 481 27.90 -2.94 -3.09
N THR A 482 27.82 -3.99 -3.89
CA THR A 482 28.31 -3.99 -5.27
C THR A 482 27.14 -4.19 -6.23
N GLU A 483 27.07 -3.35 -7.24
CA GLU A 483 26.15 -3.50 -8.36
C GLU A 483 26.88 -4.13 -9.55
N ALA A 484 26.38 -5.27 -10.02
CA ALA A 484 26.89 -6.01 -11.16
C ALA A 484 25.94 -5.84 -12.36
N THR A 485 26.45 -5.38 -13.50
CA THR A 485 25.71 -5.38 -14.75
C THR A 485 26.17 -6.55 -15.62
N PHE A 486 25.24 -7.43 -16.00
CA PHE A 486 25.54 -8.54 -16.91
C PHE A 486 25.14 -8.20 -18.34
N TYR A 487 26.03 -8.47 -19.29
CA TYR A 487 25.77 -8.39 -20.72
C TYR A 487 26.49 -9.52 -21.44
N LEU A 488 26.09 -9.78 -22.69
CA LEU A 488 26.78 -10.71 -23.56
C LEU A 488 27.80 -9.98 -24.42
N ASP A 489 29.00 -10.52 -24.50
CA ASP A 489 29.98 -10.09 -25.50
C ASP A 489 29.71 -10.72 -26.89
N GLU A 490 30.58 -10.40 -27.85
CA GLU A 490 30.49 -10.91 -29.24
C GLU A 490 30.61 -12.44 -29.34
N THR A 491 31.15 -13.10 -28.30
CA THR A 491 31.31 -14.55 -28.23
C THR A 491 30.15 -15.26 -27.53
N ASN A 492 29.11 -14.51 -27.14
CA ASN A 492 28.01 -14.97 -26.29
C ASN A 492 28.45 -15.44 -24.89
N THR A 493 29.53 -14.88 -24.36
CA THR A 493 29.92 -15.09 -22.96
C THR A 493 29.28 -14.01 -22.08
N ILE A 494 28.81 -14.39 -20.87
CA ILE A 494 28.35 -13.38 -19.90
C ILE A 494 29.57 -12.67 -19.34
N VAL A 495 29.65 -11.37 -19.61
CA VAL A 495 30.61 -10.46 -19.00
C VAL A 495 29.88 -9.63 -17.94
N SER A 496 30.55 -9.40 -16.81
CA SER A 496 30.03 -8.56 -15.75
C SER A 496 30.91 -7.34 -15.54
N THR A 497 30.30 -6.16 -15.49
CA THR A 497 30.93 -4.97 -14.89
C THR A 497 30.40 -4.79 -13.48
N THR A 498 31.30 -4.54 -12.53
CA THR A 498 30.93 -4.34 -11.12
C THR A 498 31.36 -2.97 -10.64
N ALA A 499 30.46 -2.26 -9.97
CA ALA A 499 30.74 -0.99 -9.31
C ALA A 499 30.30 -1.07 -7.83
N GLN A 500 30.97 -0.34 -6.95
CA GLN A 500 30.46 -0.14 -5.60
C GLN A 500 29.30 0.83 -5.64
N VAL A 501 28.26 0.57 -4.83
CA VAL A 501 27.14 1.48 -4.67
C VAL A 501 27.54 2.58 -3.68
N ASP A 502 27.54 3.81 -4.15
CA ASP A 502 27.88 4.97 -3.34
C ASP A 502 26.83 5.24 -2.26
N ALA A 503 27.30 5.75 -1.12
CA ALA A 503 26.42 6.18 -0.05
C ALA A 503 25.76 7.52 -0.41
N VAL A 504 24.44 7.63 -0.22
CA VAL A 504 23.69 8.88 -0.39
C VAL A 504 23.55 9.62 0.94
N PRO A 505 23.54 10.97 0.96
CA PRO A 505 23.30 11.72 2.18
C PRO A 505 21.87 11.49 2.68
N VAL A 506 21.71 11.34 3.99
CA VAL A 506 20.42 11.16 4.67
C VAL A 506 20.36 11.93 5.98
N GLU A 507 19.16 12.20 6.46
CA GLU A 507 18.92 12.78 7.77
C GLU A 507 18.72 11.68 8.83
N ARG A 508 18.92 12.04 10.09
CA ARG A 508 18.55 11.13 11.19
C ARG A 508 17.05 10.88 11.14
N GLN A 509 16.67 9.64 11.41
CA GLN A 509 15.27 9.20 11.47
C GLN A 509 14.41 10.19 12.26
N GLN A 510 13.40 10.75 11.61
CA GLN A 510 12.41 11.58 12.28
C GLN A 510 11.38 10.67 12.95
N ARG A 511 11.18 10.83 14.27
CA ARG A 511 10.08 10.14 14.97
C ARG A 511 8.81 10.95 14.80
N ASN A 512 7.91 10.51 13.92
CA ASN A 512 6.59 11.13 13.79
C ASN A 512 5.81 10.98 15.10
N ASN A 513 5.53 12.11 15.76
CA ASN A 513 4.86 12.12 17.04
C ASN A 513 3.43 11.59 16.88
N SER A 514 3.10 10.58 17.68
CA SER A 514 1.78 9.92 17.65
C SER A 514 0.90 10.33 18.84
N THR A 515 1.32 11.35 19.58
CA THR A 515 0.65 11.83 20.78
C THR A 515 0.01 13.19 20.47
N PRO A 516 -1.29 13.42 20.77
CA PRO A 516 -1.89 14.74 20.67
C PRO A 516 -1.12 15.72 21.55
N GLN A 517 -0.64 16.81 20.97
CA GLN A 517 -0.09 17.91 21.76
C GLN A 517 -1.28 18.62 22.42
N VAL A 518 -1.41 18.48 23.75
CA VAL A 518 -2.42 19.21 24.53
C VAL A 518 -2.04 20.68 24.49
N PHE A 519 -2.84 21.49 23.79
CA PHE A 519 -2.76 22.93 23.91
C PHE A 519 -3.23 23.30 25.32
N VAL A 520 -2.30 23.71 26.18
CA VAL A 520 -2.65 24.45 27.40
C VAL A 520 -3.22 25.79 26.92
N PRO A 521 -4.47 26.16 27.25
CA PRO A 521 -4.98 27.47 26.91
C PRO A 521 -4.05 28.52 27.50
N ILE A 522 -3.59 29.46 26.67
CA ILE A 522 -2.94 30.65 27.18
C ILE A 522 -4.02 31.41 27.93
N THR A 523 -4.05 31.26 29.26
CA THR A 523 -4.79 32.15 30.15
C THR A 523 -4.28 33.55 29.86
N THR A 524 -5.07 34.34 29.15
CA THR A 524 -4.85 35.76 29.01
C THR A 524 -5.14 36.34 30.39
N THR A 525 -4.10 36.50 31.21
CA THR A 525 -4.21 37.28 32.43
C THR A 525 -4.36 38.74 32.01
N THR A 526 -5.59 39.16 31.77
CA THR A 526 -5.93 40.58 31.74
C THR A 526 -5.60 41.11 33.14
N VAL A 527 -4.49 41.83 33.25
CA VAL A 527 -4.15 42.59 34.44
C VAL A 527 -5.24 43.66 34.59
N VAL A 528 -6.21 43.38 35.45
CA VAL A 528 -7.13 44.40 35.93
C VAL A 528 -6.33 45.28 36.89
N THR A 529 -6.10 46.52 36.47
CA THR A 529 -5.56 47.58 37.33
C THR A 529 -6.41 47.67 38.59
N SER A 530 -5.79 47.37 39.73
CA SER A 530 -6.38 47.49 41.06
C SER A 530 -6.85 48.92 41.31
N ILE A 531 -8.13 49.05 41.65
CA ILE A 531 -8.71 50.25 42.23
C ILE A 531 -8.18 50.37 43.67
N GLU A 532 -7.43 51.43 43.97
CA GLU A 532 -7.12 51.82 45.35
C GLU A 532 -8.40 52.30 46.04
N ILE A 533 -8.76 51.64 47.15
CA ILE A 533 -9.70 52.16 48.13
C ILE A 533 -8.91 52.33 49.42
N SER A 534 -8.57 53.56 49.75
CA SER A 534 -8.02 53.98 51.03
C SER A 534 -9.15 54.20 52.05
N ALA A 535 -8.93 53.72 53.28
CA ALA A 535 -9.74 53.99 54.46
C ALA A 535 -8.81 54.04 55.70
N PRO A 536 -9.21 54.75 56.77
CA PRO A 536 -8.37 55.76 57.43
C PRO A 536 -7.62 55.25 58.66
N ASP A 537 -6.37 55.68 58.82
CA ASP A 537 -5.89 56.67 59.82
C ASP A 537 -4.38 56.88 59.66
#